data_AF-J3JKA6-F1
#
_entry.id   AF-J3JKA6-F1
#
_cell.length_a   1.000
_cell.length_b   1.000
_cell.length_c   1.000
_cell.angle_alpha   90.00
_cell.angle_beta   90.00
_cell.angle_gamma   90.00
#
_symmetry.space_group_name_H-M   'P 1'
#
loop_
_entity.id
_entity.type
_entity.pdbx_description
1 polymer ?
#
loop_
_entity_poly.entity_id
_entity_poly.type
_entity_poly.pdbx_seq_one_letter_code
_entity_poly.pdbx_strand_id
1 'polypeptide(L)'
;PAGRPGVLLSGSATGFYGDRGDEILTEACGPGEGFLSELCLRWEAAAGPAARAGLRTVQSRTGLVVSSSGGLGRLLGAAYRVGAGPGSAVATSGSRGSDWRMPRPASCGPSSTTTSAGRST
;
A
#
# COMPACT_ATOMS: atom_id res chain seq x y z
N PRO A 1 -0.90 -37.64 -9.49
CA PRO A 1 -0.10 -36.43 -9.18
C PRO A 1 -0.96 -35.36 -8.52
N ALA A 2 -0.60 -34.94 -7.30
CA ALA A 2 -1.34 -33.91 -6.54
C ALA A 2 -1.61 -32.69 -7.43
N GLY A 3 -2.89 -32.33 -7.55
CA GLY A 3 -3.42 -31.44 -8.57
C GLY A 3 -2.79 -30.05 -8.51
N ARG A 4 -2.46 -29.51 -9.69
CA ARG A 4 -2.04 -28.12 -9.82
C ARG A 4 -3.12 -27.21 -9.21
N PRO A 5 -2.77 -26.24 -8.34
CA PRO A 5 -3.76 -25.33 -7.79
C PRO A 5 -4.38 -24.49 -8.91
N GLY A 6 -5.68 -24.17 -8.80
CA GLY A 6 -6.37 -23.38 -9.83
C GLY A 6 -6.05 -21.89 -9.80
N VAL A 7 -5.56 -21.38 -8.66
CA VAL A 7 -5.32 -19.95 -8.41
C VAL A 7 -4.06 -19.76 -7.57
N LEU A 8 -3.27 -18.74 -7.90
CA LEU A 8 -2.25 -18.16 -7.03
C LEU A 8 -2.76 -16.81 -6.50
N LEU A 9 -2.97 -16.72 -5.19
CA LEU A 9 -3.18 -15.44 -4.51
C LEU A 9 -1.85 -14.99 -3.90
N SER A 10 -1.26 -13.95 -4.47
CA SER A 10 0.02 -13.38 -4.02
C SER A 10 -0.24 -12.13 -3.20
N GLY A 11 0.41 -12.03 -2.03
CA GLY A 11 0.35 -10.86 -1.18
C GLY A 11 1.27 -9.74 -1.70
N SER A 12 0.73 -8.53 -1.74
CA SER A 12 1.41 -7.26 -2.01
C SER A 12 1.02 -6.25 -0.91
N ALA A 13 1.35 -4.97 -1.07
CA ALA A 13 1.05 -3.94 -0.07
C ALA A 13 0.55 -2.64 -0.72
N THR A 14 -0.20 -1.82 0.04
CA THR A 14 -0.61 -0.47 -0.38
C THR A 14 0.58 0.47 -0.60
N GLY A 15 1.78 0.11 -0.12
CA GLY A 15 3.03 0.78 -0.44
C GLY A 15 3.31 0.88 -1.95
N PHE A 16 2.64 0.06 -2.77
CA PHE A 16 2.61 0.18 -4.24
C PHE A 16 2.26 1.60 -4.72
N TYR A 17 1.35 2.31 -4.04
CA TYR A 17 0.89 3.61 -4.51
C TYR A 17 1.80 4.79 -4.10
N GLY A 18 2.78 4.56 -3.23
CA GLY A 18 3.61 5.62 -2.64
C GLY A 18 2.79 6.61 -1.79
N ASP A 19 3.37 7.77 -1.51
CA ASP A 19 2.66 8.88 -0.87
C ASP A 19 1.88 9.70 -1.91
N ARG A 20 0.55 9.75 -1.76
CA ARG A 20 -0.39 10.48 -2.63
C ARG A 20 -1.26 11.45 -1.84
N GLY A 21 -0.89 11.76 -0.59
CA GLY A 21 -1.69 12.60 0.29
C GLY A 21 -3.12 12.09 0.45
N ASP A 22 -4.10 12.99 0.28
CA ASP A 22 -5.52 12.71 0.44
C ASP A 22 -6.19 12.19 -0.85
N GLU A 23 -5.42 11.80 -1.88
CA GLU A 23 -5.95 11.22 -3.12
C GLU A 23 -6.66 9.87 -2.83
N ILE A 24 -7.85 9.69 -3.41
CA ILE A 24 -8.58 8.42 -3.34
C ILE A 24 -8.02 7.47 -4.40
N LEU A 25 -7.40 6.39 -3.96
CA LEU A 25 -6.72 5.43 -4.82
C LEU A 25 -7.55 4.16 -5.01
N THR A 26 -7.52 3.62 -6.23
CA THR A 26 -8.12 2.34 -6.59
C THR A 26 -7.06 1.39 -7.15
N GLU A 27 -7.39 0.11 -7.32
CA GLU A 27 -6.49 -0.90 -7.89
C GLU A 27 -6.10 -0.62 -9.34
N ALA A 28 -6.87 0.23 -10.04
CA ALA A 28 -6.55 0.71 -11.37
C ALA A 28 -5.48 1.82 -11.38
N CYS A 29 -5.17 2.41 -10.22
CA CYS A 29 -4.14 3.44 -10.13
C CYS A 29 -2.74 2.84 -10.32
N GLY A 30 -1.88 3.61 -10.98
CA GLY A 30 -0.49 3.25 -11.19
C GLY A 30 0.34 3.27 -9.90
N PRO A 31 1.58 2.76 -9.97
CA PRO A 31 2.49 2.81 -8.83
C PRO A 31 2.84 4.26 -8.47
N GLY A 32 3.24 4.45 -7.21
CA GLY A 32 3.85 5.69 -6.74
C GLY A 32 5.35 5.75 -7.00
N GLU A 33 6.01 6.69 -6.35
CA GLU A 33 7.46 6.82 -6.33
C GLU A 33 8.04 6.33 -5.00
N GLY A 34 9.36 6.16 -4.97
CA GLY A 34 10.12 5.76 -3.78
C GLY A 34 10.26 4.24 -3.60
N PHE A 35 11.05 3.88 -2.59
CA PHE A 35 11.53 2.51 -2.38
C PHE A 35 10.40 1.48 -2.21
N LEU A 36 9.36 1.78 -1.41
CA LEU A 36 8.28 0.82 -1.16
C LEU A 36 7.43 0.56 -2.40
N SER A 37 7.21 1.58 -3.23
CA SER A 37 6.52 1.43 -4.51
C SER A 37 7.31 0.52 -5.44
N GLU A 38 8.62 0.80 -5.61
CA GLU A 38 9.50 0.00 -6.44
C GLU A 38 9.62 -1.46 -5.95
N LEU A 39 9.71 -1.64 -4.62
CA LEU A 39 9.72 -2.96 -3.99
C LEU A 39 8.44 -3.74 -4.34
N CYS A 40 7.26 -3.12 -4.19
CA CYS A 40 5.99 -3.76 -4.51
C CYS A 40 5.88 -4.10 -6.00
N LEU A 41 6.30 -3.20 -6.89
CA LEU A 41 6.35 -3.46 -8.33
C LEU A 41 7.18 -4.70 -8.66
N ARG A 42 8.39 -4.79 -8.09
CA ARG A 42 9.28 -5.94 -8.30
C ARG A 42 8.73 -7.22 -7.69
N TRP A 43 8.07 -7.12 -6.53
CA TRP A 43 7.41 -8.25 -5.87
C TRP A 43 6.26 -8.79 -6.73
N GLU A 44 5.35 -7.94 -7.19
CA GLU A 44 4.22 -8.34 -8.04
C GLU A 44 4.70 -8.98 -9.36
N ALA A 45 5.78 -8.44 -9.96
CA ALA A 45 6.39 -9.00 -11.15
C ALA A 45 6.98 -10.41 -10.93
N ALA A 46 7.48 -10.71 -9.73
CA ALA A 46 8.04 -12.02 -9.39
C ALA A 46 6.98 -13.14 -9.41
N ALA A 47 5.69 -12.81 -9.30
CA ALA A 47 4.59 -13.76 -9.49
C ALA A 47 4.28 -14.07 -10.97
N GLY A 48 4.88 -13.35 -11.91
CA GLY A 48 4.69 -13.51 -13.35
C GLY A 48 4.86 -14.93 -13.91
N PRO A 49 5.81 -15.78 -13.43
CA PRO A 49 5.91 -17.16 -13.87
C PRO A 49 4.63 -17.98 -13.69
N ALA A 50 3.87 -17.75 -12.61
CA ALA A 50 2.62 -18.45 -12.35
C ALA A 50 1.54 -18.09 -13.39
N ALA A 51 1.42 -16.80 -13.70
CA ALA A 51 0.52 -16.32 -14.74
C ALA A 51 0.90 -16.90 -16.12
N ARG A 52 2.20 -16.92 -16.46
CA ARG A 52 2.69 -17.53 -17.71
C ARG A 52 2.46 -19.04 -17.78
N ALA A 53 2.41 -19.72 -16.64
CA ALA A 53 2.06 -21.14 -16.55
C ALA A 53 0.55 -21.41 -16.66
N GLY A 54 -0.27 -20.38 -16.93
CA GLY A 54 -1.72 -20.51 -17.10
C GLY A 54 -2.50 -20.52 -15.79
N LEU A 55 -1.86 -20.21 -14.65
CA LEU A 55 -2.55 -20.08 -13.37
C LEU A 55 -3.23 -18.72 -13.28
N ARG A 56 -4.48 -18.69 -12.80
CA ARG A 56 -5.11 -17.44 -12.39
C ARG A 56 -4.29 -16.83 -11.25
N THR A 57 -3.63 -15.72 -11.52
CA THR A 57 -2.79 -15.03 -10.52
C THR A 57 -3.47 -13.74 -10.09
N VAL A 58 -3.58 -13.53 -8.79
CA VAL A 58 -4.19 -12.33 -8.18
C VAL A 58 -3.19 -11.70 -7.22
N GLN A 59 -3.03 -10.38 -7.31
CA GLN A 59 -2.25 -9.60 -6.35
C GLN A 59 -3.19 -8.98 -5.32
N SER A 60 -2.94 -9.19 -4.03
CA SER A 60 -3.73 -8.61 -2.93
C SER A 60 -2.89 -7.57 -2.20
N ARG A 61 -3.18 -6.28 -2.43
CA ARG A 61 -2.47 -5.15 -1.80
C ARG A 61 -3.06 -4.87 -0.44
N THR A 62 -2.44 -5.38 0.61
CA THR A 62 -2.92 -5.15 1.98
C THR A 62 -2.44 -3.81 2.51
N GLY A 63 -3.35 -3.11 3.19
CA GLY A 63 -3.01 -1.93 3.99
C GLY A 63 -2.44 -2.33 5.34
N LEU A 64 -2.52 -1.38 6.29
CA LEU A 64 -2.11 -1.65 7.65
C LEU A 64 -3.04 -2.67 8.32
N VAL A 65 -2.49 -3.83 8.67
CA VAL A 65 -3.23 -4.88 9.39
C VAL A 65 -3.02 -4.70 10.90
N VAL A 66 -4.11 -4.45 11.61
CA VAL A 66 -4.09 -4.27 13.07
C VAL A 66 -4.81 -5.44 13.72
N SER A 67 -4.13 -6.11 14.66
CA SER A 67 -4.71 -7.19 15.45
C SER A 67 -4.39 -6.98 16.94
N SER A 68 -5.33 -7.33 17.82
CA SER A 68 -5.10 -7.34 19.27
C SER A 68 -4.08 -8.41 19.69
N SER A 69 -3.92 -9.48 18.89
CA SER A 69 -3.03 -10.60 19.20
C SER A 69 -1.58 -10.41 18.74
N GLY A 70 -1.25 -9.35 17.99
CA GLY A 70 0.11 -9.17 17.49
C GLY A 70 0.31 -7.95 16.58
N GLY A 71 1.51 -7.85 16.00
CA GLY A 71 1.87 -6.80 15.05
C GLY A 71 1.70 -5.38 15.61
N LEU A 72 1.17 -4.48 14.78
CA LEU A 72 1.00 -3.08 15.16
C LEU A 72 0.04 -2.91 16.35
N GLY A 73 -1.02 -3.73 16.47
CA GLY A 73 -1.99 -3.57 17.57
C GLY A 73 -1.37 -3.81 18.94
N ARG A 74 -0.44 -4.77 19.07
CA ARG A 74 0.32 -4.97 20.32
C ARG A 74 1.25 -3.80 20.62
N LEU A 75 1.91 -3.25 19.60
CA LEU A 75 2.80 -2.07 19.73
C LEU A 75 2.01 -0.84 20.16
N LEU A 76 0.89 -0.55 19.50
CA LEU A 76 0.00 0.55 19.86
C LEU A 76 -0.56 0.37 21.28
N GLY A 77 -1.04 -0.84 21.62
CA GLY A 77 -1.51 -1.14 22.96
C GLY A 77 -0.42 -0.99 24.04
N ALA A 78 0.84 -1.31 23.73
CA ALA A 78 1.96 -1.05 24.63
C ALA A 78 2.24 0.45 24.77
N ALA A 79 2.27 1.20 23.67
CA ALA A 79 2.49 2.65 23.67
C ALA A 79 1.41 3.38 24.48
N TYR A 80 0.14 3.01 24.31
CA TYR A 80 -0.97 3.55 25.09
C TYR A 80 -0.81 3.29 26.60
N ARG A 81 -0.36 2.09 26.99
CA ARG A 81 -0.18 1.75 28.42
C ARG A 81 0.91 2.55 29.12
N VAL A 82 1.94 2.98 28.39
CA VAL A 82 3.04 3.80 28.94
C VAL A 82 2.82 5.31 28.79
N GLY A 83 1.61 5.73 28.41
CA GLY A 83 1.27 7.15 28.23
C GLY A 83 1.82 7.78 26.94
N ALA A 84 2.42 6.99 26.04
CA ALA A 84 2.93 7.41 24.74
C ALA A 84 1.89 7.24 23.61
N GLY A 85 0.61 7.41 23.93
CA GLY A 85 -0.47 7.41 22.94
C GLY A 85 -0.48 8.71 22.12
N PRO A 86 -1.33 8.83 21.07
CA PRO A 86 -1.37 9.98 20.16
C PRO A 86 -1.65 11.36 20.82
N GLY A 87 -1.93 11.43 22.13
CA GLY A 87 -1.95 12.67 22.90
C GLY A 87 -0.57 13.12 23.44
N SER A 88 0.46 12.26 23.39
CA SER A 88 1.84 12.66 23.63
C SER A 88 2.35 13.33 22.37
N ALA A 89 2.52 14.66 22.42
CA ALA A 89 2.88 15.56 21.32
C ALA A 89 3.66 14.89 20.17
N VAL A 90 2.94 14.44 19.15
CA VAL A 90 3.48 14.16 17.81
C VAL A 90 2.70 15.05 16.86
N ALA A 91 3.39 15.95 16.16
CA ALA A 91 2.76 16.82 15.19
C ALA A 91 2.38 15.98 13.96
N THR A 92 1.13 15.52 13.90
CA THR A 92 0.54 15.04 12.65
C THR A 92 -0.08 16.23 11.94
N SER A 93 0.42 16.55 10.75
CA SER A 93 -0.33 17.39 9.81
C SER A 93 -1.50 16.55 9.28
N GLY A 94 -2.62 16.55 10.01
CA GLY A 94 -3.83 15.85 9.60
C GLY A 94 -4.98 16.81 9.37
N SER A 95 -5.37 17.02 8.10
CA SER A 95 -6.67 17.58 7.73
C SER A 95 -7.77 16.60 8.14
N ARG A 96 -8.72 17.04 8.97
CA ARG A 96 -9.87 16.24 9.41
C ARG A 96 -10.83 16.01 8.24
N GLY A 97 -10.78 14.83 7.63
CA GLY A 97 -11.84 14.32 6.76
C GLY A 97 -12.91 13.60 7.59
N SER A 98 -13.99 14.29 7.94
CA SER A 98 -15.10 13.78 8.75
C SER A 98 -16.32 13.31 7.93
N ASP A 99 -16.16 13.06 6.63
CA ASP A 99 -17.21 12.52 5.76
C ASP A 99 -16.90 11.06 5.40
N TRP A 100 -17.62 10.12 6.03
CA TRP A 100 -17.46 8.67 5.82
C TRP A 100 -18.26 8.14 4.62
N ARG A 101 -18.88 9.03 3.83
CA ARG A 101 -19.48 8.63 2.55
C ARG A 101 -18.36 8.23 1.61
N MET A 102 -18.45 7.01 1.08
CA MET A 102 -17.54 6.53 0.05
C MET A 102 -17.52 7.54 -1.11
N PRO A 103 -16.42 8.25 -1.32
CA PRO A 103 -16.33 9.18 -2.44
C PRO A 103 -16.35 8.37 -3.73
N ARG A 104 -16.92 8.94 -4.79
CA ARG A 104 -16.88 8.31 -6.12
C ARG A 104 -15.41 8.12 -6.49
N PRO A 105 -15.01 6.96 -7.07
CA PRO A 105 -13.63 6.74 -7.44
C PRO A 105 -13.18 7.89 -8.34
N ALA A 106 -12.17 8.63 -7.90
CA ALA A 106 -11.50 9.58 -8.77
C ALA A 106 -10.88 8.77 -9.92
N SER A 107 -10.98 9.28 -11.15
CA SER A 107 -10.18 8.76 -12.25
C SER A 107 -8.72 8.97 -11.87
N CYS A 108 -7.97 7.89 -11.66
CA CYS A 108 -6.54 7.98 -11.36
C CYS A 108 -5.89 8.88 -12.42
N GLY A 109 -5.33 10.01 -11.99
CA GLY A 109 -4.63 10.92 -12.90
C GLY A 109 -3.39 10.24 -13.49
N PRO A 110 -2.91 10.65 -14.67
CA PRO A 110 -1.65 10.12 -15.20
C PRO A 110 -0.52 10.41 -14.21
N SER A 111 0.28 9.39 -13.89
CA SER A 111 1.46 9.51 -13.03
C SER A 111 2.37 10.61 -13.59
N SER A 112 2.45 11.75 -12.92
CA SER A 112 3.37 12.83 -13.28
C SER A 112 4.77 12.42 -12.87
N THR A 113 5.49 11.74 -13.77
CA THR A 113 6.93 11.51 -13.64
C THR A 113 7.60 12.87 -13.61
N THR A 114 7.98 13.35 -12.42
CA THR A 114 8.82 14.53 -12.31
C THR A 114 10.25 14.09 -12.59
N THR A 115 10.65 14.13 -13.87
CA THR A 115 12.07 14.05 -14.23
C THR A 115 12.77 15.29 -13.66
N SER A 116 13.42 15.13 -12.51
CA SER A 116 14.37 16.13 -12.02
C SER A 116 15.59 16.09 -12.94
N ALA A 117 15.65 17.04 -13.88
CA ALA A 117 16.84 17.28 -14.67
C ALA A 117 17.97 17.68 -13.70
N GLY A 118 18.96 16.79 -13.55
CA GLY A 118 20.18 17.08 -12.81
C GLY A 118 20.89 18.28 -13.43
N ARG A 119 21.13 19.32 -12.63
CA ARG A 119 22.11 20.35 -12.94
C ARG A 119 23.49 19.79 -12.64
N SER A 120 24.20 19.39 -13.68
CA SER A 120 25.65 19.24 -13.67
C SER A 120 26.28 20.63 -13.74
N THR A 121 27.03 20.99 -12.70
CA THR A 121 28.14 21.95 -12.78
C THR A 121 29.44 21.18 -12.73
#